data_AF-A0A5S6R3X9-F1
#
_entry.id   AF-A0A5S6R3X9-F1
#
_cell.length_a   1.000
_cell.length_b   1.000
_cell.length_c   1.000
_cell.angle_alpha   90.00
_cell.angle_beta   90.00
_cell.angle_gamma   90.00
#
_symmetry.space_group_name_H-M   'P 1'
#
loop_
_entity.id
_entity.type
_entity.pdbx_description
1 polymer ?
#
loop_
_entity_poly.entity_id
_entity_poly.type
_entity_poly.pdbx_seq_one_letter_code
_entity_poly.pdbx_strand_id
1 'polypeptide(L)'
;MVDRAVSICDKEYFPQETEYIKNTLHENGYPINFVSSIIRDSLNQTRSNQATRESTQPLKITIPYVQGLGESIKELGLGLNFKVFFKSSPNLRSILRSDKSKAPKEEVPGVVYQIKCCCAASYIGETGNSLLHRFGEHMATVERYKTARIREEGGQPKRERPQRLDPKKAIEDTIKASVIIEHYSQCSNDLQPYILCRESLFSLRKIKEALFIKTNRRFNYDKGAEVSDVWSTVITKAACCNLHI
;
A
#
# COMPACT_ATOMS: atom_id res chain seq x y z
N MET A 1 -24.94 8.69 7.99
CA MET A 1 -25.79 8.58 6.78
C MET A 1 -25.75 9.87 5.97
N VAL A 2 -26.11 11.01 6.57
CA VAL A 2 -26.10 12.33 5.90
C VAL A 2 -24.73 12.73 5.36
N ASP A 3 -23.64 12.62 6.15
CA ASP A 3 -22.29 12.99 5.68
C ASP A 3 -21.82 12.16 4.48
N ARG A 4 -22.27 10.89 4.42
CA ARG A 4 -21.97 9.98 3.31
C ARG A 4 -22.77 10.36 2.06
N ALA A 5 -24.05 10.72 2.20
CA ALA A 5 -24.87 11.23 1.11
C ALA A 5 -24.29 12.53 0.54
N VAL A 6 -23.84 13.45 1.40
CA VAL A 6 -23.18 14.70 1.00
C VAL A 6 -21.88 14.46 0.24
N SER A 7 -21.13 13.40 0.58
CA SER A 7 -19.83 13.11 -0.04
C SER A 7 -19.91 12.31 -1.35
N ILE A 8 -20.99 11.57 -1.58
CA ILE A 8 -21.06 10.56 -2.66
C ILE A 8 -22.19 10.85 -3.66
N CYS A 9 -23.27 11.53 -3.23
CA CYS A 9 -24.46 11.72 -4.05
C CYS A 9 -24.32 12.93 -4.99
N ASP A 10 -24.75 12.78 -6.24
CA ASP A 10 -24.84 13.88 -7.19
C ASP A 10 -25.94 14.88 -6.81
N LYS A 11 -25.77 16.15 -7.20
CA LYS A 11 -26.66 17.25 -6.80
C LYS A 11 -28.13 17.02 -7.15
N GLU A 12 -28.40 16.25 -8.21
CA GLU A 12 -29.74 15.96 -8.73
C GLU A 12 -30.50 14.94 -7.86
N TYR A 13 -29.81 13.94 -7.30
CA TYR A 13 -30.42 12.89 -6.47
C TYR A 13 -30.37 13.20 -4.97
N PHE A 14 -29.61 14.23 -4.59
CA PHE A 14 -29.42 14.64 -3.21
C PHE A 14 -30.75 14.88 -2.45
N PRO A 15 -31.77 15.57 -3.01
CA PRO A 15 -33.04 15.77 -2.30
C PRO A 15 -33.76 14.45 -2.00
N GLN A 16 -33.79 13.53 -2.95
CA GLN A 16 -34.46 12.23 -2.84
C GLN A 16 -33.77 11.35 -1.79
N GLU A 17 -32.43 11.33 -1.78
CA GLU A 17 -31.65 10.61 -0.78
C GLU A 17 -31.85 11.19 0.64
N THR A 18 -31.93 12.52 0.78
CA THR A 18 -32.20 13.15 2.08
C THR A 18 -33.59 12.81 2.62
N GLU A 19 -34.58 12.72 1.74
CA GLU A 19 -35.94 12.32 2.10
C GLU A 19 -36.00 10.83 2.49
N TYR A 20 -35.31 9.98 1.74
CA TYR A 20 -35.15 8.56 2.07
C TYR A 20 -34.53 8.36 3.46
N ILE A 21 -33.41 9.04 3.75
CA ILE A 21 -32.75 8.97 5.06
C ILE A 21 -33.69 9.45 6.18
N LYS A 22 -34.47 10.51 5.93
CA LYS A 22 -35.42 11.03 6.92
C LYS A 22 -36.53 10.01 7.22
N ASN A 23 -37.08 9.37 6.19
CA ASN A 23 -38.13 8.36 6.32
C ASN A 23 -37.61 7.10 7.02
N THR A 24 -36.44 6.58 6.63
CA THR A 24 -35.82 5.43 7.29
C THR A 24 -35.52 5.70 8.76
N LEU A 25 -35.04 6.89 9.11
CA LEU A 25 -34.78 7.22 10.52
C LEU A 25 -36.07 7.39 11.32
N HIS A 26 -37.13 7.92 10.71
CA HIS A 26 -38.44 7.98 11.34
C HIS A 26 -39.02 6.58 11.61
N GLU A 27 -38.93 5.67 10.63
CA GLU A 27 -39.34 4.26 10.79
C GLU A 27 -38.56 3.53 11.88
N ASN A 28 -37.29 3.92 12.11
CA ASN A 28 -36.47 3.41 13.21
C ASN A 28 -36.75 4.09 14.57
N GLY A 29 -37.81 4.89 14.69
CA GLY A 29 -38.27 5.48 15.95
C GLY A 29 -37.57 6.78 16.37
N TYR A 30 -36.83 7.43 15.47
CA TYR A 30 -36.17 8.71 15.78
C TYR A 30 -37.13 9.89 15.61
N PRO A 31 -37.15 10.87 16.54
CA PRO A 31 -38.00 12.06 16.41
C PRO A 31 -37.66 12.89 15.17
N ILE A 32 -38.67 13.28 14.39
CA ILE A 32 -38.51 13.98 13.11
C ILE A 32 -37.76 15.32 13.23
N ASN A 33 -37.98 16.03 14.35
CA ASN A 33 -37.34 17.32 14.64
C ASN A 33 -35.84 17.16 14.93
N PHE A 34 -35.48 16.07 15.60
CA PHE A 34 -34.08 15.73 15.87
C PHE A 34 -33.34 15.42 14.57
N VAL A 35 -33.91 14.54 13.74
CA VAL A 35 -33.33 14.19 12.43
C VAL A 35 -33.17 15.41 11.54
N SER A 36 -34.19 16.28 11.47
CA SER A 36 -34.15 17.49 10.65
C SER A 36 -33.09 18.50 11.14
N SER A 37 -32.89 18.61 12.46
CA SER A 37 -31.81 19.44 13.02
C SER A 37 -30.44 18.92 12.64
N ILE A 38 -30.19 17.61 12.78
CA ILE A 38 -28.90 16.98 12.44
C ILE A 38 -28.58 17.12 10.95
N ILE A 39 -29.58 16.95 10.06
CA ILE A 39 -29.40 17.18 8.62
C ILE A 39 -28.98 18.63 8.34
N ARG A 40 -29.68 19.61 8.96
CA ARG A 40 -29.38 21.04 8.80
C ARG A 40 -27.97 21.38 9.31
N ASP A 41 -27.59 20.85 10.45
CA ASP A 41 -26.29 21.11 11.07
C ASP A 41 -25.14 20.51 10.24
N SER A 42 -25.30 19.27 9.72
CA SER A 42 -24.34 18.63 8.80
C SER A 42 -24.17 19.41 7.48
N LEU A 43 -25.27 19.92 6.90
CA LEU A 43 -25.22 20.76 5.70
C LEU A 43 -24.47 22.08 5.93
N ASN A 44 -24.71 22.73 7.06
CA ASN A 44 -24.03 23.97 7.42
C ASN A 44 -22.53 23.76 7.69
N GLN A 45 -22.17 22.65 8.33
CA GLN A 45 -20.77 22.30 8.58
C GLN A 45 -20.03 22.00 7.28
N THR A 46 -20.69 21.36 6.31
CA THR A 46 -20.14 21.12 4.97
C THR A 46 -19.93 22.44 4.21
N ARG A 47 -20.88 23.37 4.25
CA ARG A 47 -20.76 24.69 3.62
C ARG A 47 -19.64 25.53 4.23
N SER A 48 -19.49 25.50 5.55
CA SER A 48 -18.37 26.17 6.24
C SER A 48 -17.02 25.61 5.80
N ASN A 49 -16.91 24.27 5.70
CA ASN A 49 -15.70 23.57 5.24
C ASN A 49 -15.40 23.79 3.75
N GLN A 50 -16.42 24.01 2.90
CA GLN A 50 -16.24 24.36 1.48
C GLN A 50 -15.81 25.82 1.30
N ALA A 51 -16.39 26.75 2.05
CA ALA A 51 -15.95 28.15 2.06
C ALA A 51 -14.48 28.31 2.54
N THR A 52 -13.96 27.38 3.34
CA THR A 52 -12.54 27.38 3.74
C THR A 52 -11.58 26.80 2.70
N ARG A 53 -12.10 26.13 1.67
CA ARG A 53 -11.31 25.51 0.59
C ARG A 53 -11.09 26.42 -0.61
N GLU A 54 -11.87 27.50 -0.74
CA GLU A 54 -11.74 28.48 -1.82
C GLU A 54 -10.74 29.61 -1.52
N SER A 55 -10.23 29.71 -0.28
CA SER A 55 -9.03 30.49 -0.04
C SER A 55 -7.82 29.67 -0.46
N THR A 56 -6.87 30.31 -1.13
CA THR A 56 -5.59 29.76 -1.58
C THR A 56 -4.78 29.31 -0.35
N GLN A 57 -5.13 28.16 0.22
CA GLN A 57 -4.47 27.63 1.41
C GLN A 57 -3.01 27.32 1.02
N PRO A 58 -2.02 27.89 1.72
CA PRO A 58 -0.62 27.64 1.41
C PRO A 58 -0.34 26.14 1.52
N LEU A 59 0.37 25.60 0.53
CA LEU A 59 0.73 24.18 0.45
C LEU A 59 1.49 23.78 1.72
N LYS A 60 1.09 22.70 2.41
CA LYS A 60 1.68 22.31 3.70
C LYS A 60 2.67 21.17 3.49
N ILE A 61 3.93 21.39 3.84
CA ILE A 61 5.00 20.39 3.73
C ILE A 61 5.49 20.03 5.12
N THR A 62 5.66 18.74 5.41
CA THR A 62 6.27 18.26 6.66
C THR A 62 7.60 17.59 6.37
N ILE A 63 8.68 18.05 7.00
CA ILE A 63 10.03 17.48 6.84
C ILE A 63 10.68 17.20 8.20
N PRO A 64 11.64 16.27 8.31
CA PRO A 64 12.47 16.16 9.51
C PRO A 64 13.27 17.45 9.75
N TYR A 65 13.43 17.86 11.01
CA TYR A 65 14.30 19.00 11.33
C TYR A 65 15.78 18.60 11.15
N VAL A 66 16.49 19.34 10.30
CA VAL A 66 17.93 19.26 10.14
C VAL A 66 18.46 20.67 10.39
N GLN A 67 19.36 20.82 11.37
CA GLN A 67 19.90 22.11 11.75
C GLN A 67 20.55 22.81 10.54
N GLY A 68 20.24 24.09 10.34
CA GLY A 68 20.71 24.91 9.22
C GLY A 68 19.83 24.77 7.98
N LEU A 69 19.58 23.54 7.52
CA LEU A 69 18.75 23.28 6.34
C LEU A 69 17.26 23.52 6.59
N GLY A 70 16.77 23.15 7.77
CA GLY A 70 15.36 23.27 8.12
C GLY A 70 14.90 24.73 8.12
N GLU A 71 15.69 25.62 8.72
CA GLU A 71 15.46 27.05 8.76
C GLU A 71 15.42 27.65 7.36
N SER A 72 16.42 27.35 6.52
CA SER A 72 16.46 27.84 5.14
C SER A 72 15.25 27.38 4.32
N ILE A 73 14.81 26.13 4.47
CA ILE A 73 13.62 25.60 3.78
C ILE A 73 12.35 26.29 4.29
N LYS A 74 12.26 26.57 5.60
CA LYS A 74 11.13 27.30 6.19
C LYS A 74 11.07 28.75 5.69
N GLU A 75 12.21 29.41 5.56
CA GLU A 75 12.33 30.76 4.98
C GLU A 75 11.92 30.77 3.50
N LEU A 76 12.38 29.80 2.71
CA LEU A 76 11.94 29.64 1.31
C LEU A 76 10.42 29.42 1.20
N GLY A 77 9.84 28.66 2.14
CA GLY A 77 8.40 28.43 2.19
C GLY A 77 7.59 29.70 2.40
N LEU A 78 8.07 30.62 3.26
CA LEU A 78 7.43 31.92 3.45
C LEU A 78 7.41 32.74 2.16
N GLY A 79 8.48 32.69 1.35
CA GLY A 79 8.57 33.39 0.07
C GLY A 79 7.73 32.77 -1.06
N LEU A 80 7.54 31.45 -1.05
CA LEU A 80 6.91 30.68 -2.13
C LEU A 80 5.47 30.22 -1.79
N ASN A 81 4.86 30.81 -0.76
CA ASN A 81 3.49 30.53 -0.31
C ASN A 81 3.23 29.05 0.07
N PHE A 82 4.20 28.39 0.72
CA PHE A 82 4.02 27.07 1.33
C PHE A 82 4.50 27.04 2.79
N LYS A 83 3.76 26.34 3.64
CA LYS A 83 4.04 26.27 5.09
C LYS A 83 4.79 24.98 5.43
N VAL A 84 5.99 25.15 5.98
CA VAL A 84 6.85 24.04 6.41
C VAL A 84 6.63 23.72 7.89
N PHE A 85 6.38 22.45 8.19
CA PHE A 85 6.29 21.91 9.54
C PHE A 85 7.42 20.91 9.77
N PHE A 86 7.98 20.90 10.98
CA PHE A 86 9.04 19.96 11.34
C PHE A 86 8.47 18.75 12.08
N LYS A 87 8.85 17.56 11.63
CA LYS A 87 8.61 16.31 12.36
C LYS A 87 9.74 16.14 13.38
N SER A 88 9.38 15.96 14.66
CA SER A 88 10.34 15.60 15.70
C SER A 88 10.86 14.18 15.51
N SER A 89 12.10 13.94 15.93
CA SER A 89 12.67 12.61 16.07
C SER A 89 11.84 11.73 17.02
N PRO A 90 11.93 10.39 16.93
CA PRO A 90 11.23 9.50 17.85
C PRO A 90 11.49 9.91 19.30
N ASN A 91 10.42 10.03 20.06
CA ASN A 91 10.44 10.49 21.43
C ASN A 91 11.24 9.54 22.32
N LEU A 92 11.93 10.10 23.33
CA LEU A 92 12.78 9.34 24.26
C LEU A 92 12.03 8.15 24.89
N ARG A 93 10.73 8.32 25.16
CA ARG A 93 9.82 7.27 25.63
C ARG A 93 9.73 6.08 24.64
N SER A 94 9.68 6.32 23.34
CA SER A 94 9.69 5.28 22.30
C SER A 94 11.02 4.55 22.22
N ILE A 95 12.13 5.22 22.54
CA ILE A 95 13.47 4.64 22.53
C ILE A 95 13.69 3.78 23.77
N LEU A 96 13.34 4.32 24.95
CA LEU A 96 13.62 3.73 26.25
C LEU A 96 12.58 2.69 26.71
N ARG A 97 11.35 2.72 26.21
CA ARG A 97 10.36 1.70 26.58
C ARG A 97 10.60 0.40 25.82
N SER A 98 10.83 -0.64 26.59
CA SER A 98 10.87 -2.06 26.20
C SER A 98 9.64 -2.83 26.68
N ASP A 99 8.57 -2.12 27.07
CA ASP A 99 7.35 -2.70 27.66
C ASP A 99 6.59 -3.63 26.70
N LYS A 100 6.81 -3.46 25.39
CA LYS A 100 6.41 -4.42 24.36
C LYS A 100 7.63 -5.15 23.85
N SER A 101 7.57 -6.49 23.81
CA SER A 101 8.56 -7.29 23.10
C SER A 101 8.65 -6.78 21.66
N LYS A 102 9.84 -6.29 21.28
CA LYS A 102 10.11 -5.92 19.89
C LYS A 102 10.21 -7.24 19.14
N ALA A 103 9.31 -7.48 18.19
CA ALA A 103 9.44 -8.61 17.28
C ALA A 103 10.85 -8.60 16.67
N PRO A 104 11.48 -9.77 16.48
CA PRO A 104 12.78 -9.84 15.82
C PRO A 104 12.69 -9.12 14.47
N LYS A 105 13.78 -8.46 14.06
CA LYS A 105 13.78 -7.56 12.90
C LYS A 105 13.28 -8.24 11.62
N GLU A 106 13.42 -9.56 11.50
CA GLU A 106 12.92 -10.35 10.35
C GLU A 106 11.40 -10.52 10.31
N GLU A 107 10.70 -10.44 11.45
CA GLU A 107 9.25 -10.66 11.55
C GLU A 107 8.43 -9.37 11.46
N VAL A 108 9.10 -8.23 11.36
CA VAL A 108 8.43 -6.92 11.33
C VAL A 108 7.62 -6.77 10.02
N PRO A 109 6.31 -6.49 10.10
CA PRO A 109 5.47 -6.24 8.93
C PRO A 109 5.80 -4.94 8.22
N GLY A 110 5.32 -4.80 6.98
CA GLY A 110 5.49 -3.56 6.21
C GLY A 110 6.87 -3.47 5.58
N VAL A 111 7.17 -4.39 4.67
CA VAL A 111 8.45 -4.47 3.98
C VAL A 111 8.28 -4.42 2.48
N VAL A 112 9.19 -3.73 1.81
CA VAL A 112 9.44 -3.93 0.38
C VAL A 112 10.56 -4.95 0.27
N TYR A 113 10.29 -6.01 -0.47
CA TYR A 113 11.18 -7.15 -0.59
C TYR A 113 11.52 -7.44 -2.05
N GLN A 114 12.60 -8.17 -2.23
CA GLN A 114 13.08 -8.66 -3.51
C GLN A 114 13.25 -10.17 -3.43
N ILE A 115 12.72 -10.89 -4.41
CA ILE A 115 13.02 -12.32 -4.61
C ILE A 115 13.99 -12.39 -5.79
N LYS A 116 15.23 -12.80 -5.52
CA LYS A 116 16.27 -12.95 -6.54
C LYS A 116 16.29 -14.38 -7.06
N CYS A 117 16.36 -14.50 -8.38
CA CYS A 117 16.71 -15.73 -9.08
C CYS A 117 18.19 -15.68 -9.47
N CYS A 118 18.84 -16.84 -9.64
CA CYS A 118 20.25 -16.87 -10.04
C CYS A 118 20.48 -16.37 -11.48
N CYS A 119 19.44 -16.23 -12.30
CA CYS A 119 19.52 -15.66 -13.65
C CYS A 119 19.63 -14.11 -13.67
N ALA A 120 19.99 -13.49 -12.54
CA ALA A 120 20.06 -12.04 -12.32
C ALA A 120 18.73 -11.26 -12.46
N ALA A 121 17.61 -11.97 -12.68
CA ALA A 121 16.28 -11.38 -12.67
C ALA A 121 15.72 -11.39 -11.25
N SER A 122 14.92 -10.38 -10.92
CA SER A 122 14.32 -10.27 -9.59
C SER A 122 12.85 -9.87 -9.63
N TYR A 123 12.10 -10.36 -8.66
CA TYR A 123 10.74 -9.90 -8.40
C TYR A 123 10.77 -8.93 -7.23
N ILE A 124 10.07 -7.82 -7.33
CA ILE A 124 9.99 -6.80 -6.27
C ILE A 124 8.54 -6.66 -5.87
N GLY A 125 8.27 -6.71 -4.58
CA GLY A 125 6.91 -6.55 -4.09
C GLY A 125 6.88 -5.92 -2.71
N GLU A 126 5.72 -5.43 -2.33
CA GLU A 126 5.43 -5.05 -0.94
C GLU A 126 4.61 -6.11 -0.21
N THR A 127 4.73 -6.12 1.11
CA THR A 127 3.84 -6.88 1.97
C THR A 127 3.56 -6.14 3.27
N GLY A 128 2.31 -6.20 3.70
CA GLY A 128 1.88 -5.82 5.05
C GLY A 128 2.15 -6.88 6.10
N ASN A 129 2.56 -8.10 5.71
CA ASN A 129 2.94 -9.20 6.60
C ASN A 129 4.47 -9.30 6.71
N SER A 130 4.98 -10.33 7.39
CA SER A 130 6.43 -10.62 7.39
C SER A 130 6.88 -11.15 6.03
N LEU A 131 8.16 -10.93 5.70
CA LEU A 131 8.76 -11.45 4.46
C LEU A 131 8.66 -12.98 4.38
N LEU A 132 8.94 -13.67 5.48
CA LEU A 132 8.88 -15.13 5.54
C LEU A 132 7.48 -15.66 5.25
N HIS A 133 6.45 -15.00 5.77
CA HIS A 133 5.07 -15.37 5.50
C HIS A 133 4.75 -15.22 4.01
N ARG A 134 5.07 -14.05 3.43
CA ARG A 134 4.83 -13.80 2.00
C ARG A 134 5.63 -14.73 1.09
N PHE A 135 6.88 -15.03 1.45
CA PHE A 135 7.70 -15.99 0.73
C PHE A 135 7.13 -17.41 0.83
N GLY A 136 6.60 -17.80 1.99
CA GLY A 136 5.90 -19.06 2.18
C GLY A 136 4.68 -19.21 1.26
N GLU A 137 3.89 -18.14 1.05
CA GLU A 137 2.78 -18.14 0.08
C GLU A 137 3.26 -18.40 -1.36
N HIS A 138 4.36 -17.78 -1.75
CA HIS A 138 4.99 -17.99 -3.05
C HIS A 138 5.47 -19.43 -3.20
N MET A 139 6.19 -19.96 -2.20
CA MET A 139 6.69 -21.33 -2.20
C MET A 139 5.56 -22.37 -2.19
N ALA A 140 4.47 -22.13 -1.46
CA ALA A 140 3.29 -23.00 -1.50
C ALA A 140 2.67 -23.06 -2.90
N THR A 141 2.79 -21.99 -3.69
CA THR A 141 2.35 -21.97 -5.09
C THR A 141 3.35 -22.71 -6.00
N VAL A 142 4.66 -22.59 -5.73
CA VAL A 142 5.71 -23.37 -6.41
C VAL A 142 5.51 -24.87 -6.18
N GLU A 143 5.22 -25.28 -4.95
CA GLU A 143 4.96 -26.69 -4.61
C GLU A 143 3.67 -27.21 -5.27
N ARG A 144 2.65 -26.36 -5.42
CA ARG A 144 1.45 -26.69 -6.21
C ARG A 144 1.78 -26.92 -7.68
N TYR A 145 2.60 -26.06 -8.29
CA TYR A 145 3.08 -26.21 -9.66
C TYR A 145 3.88 -27.51 -9.84
N LYS A 146 4.87 -27.77 -8.98
CA LYS A 146 5.66 -29.01 -9.01
C LYS A 146 4.77 -30.26 -8.88
N THR A 147 3.81 -30.22 -7.96
CA THR A 147 2.86 -31.31 -7.76
C THR A 147 2.01 -31.57 -9.01
N ALA A 148 1.56 -30.52 -9.70
CA ALA A 148 0.79 -30.64 -10.93
C ALA A 148 1.65 -31.18 -12.09
N ARG A 149 2.92 -30.73 -12.19
CA ARG A 149 3.88 -31.21 -13.20
C ARG A 149 4.21 -32.70 -13.03
N ILE A 150 4.49 -33.14 -11.80
CA ILE A 150 4.73 -34.57 -11.50
C ILE A 150 3.54 -35.44 -11.92
N ARG A 151 2.30 -34.96 -11.74
CA ARG A 151 1.09 -35.68 -12.14
C ARG A 151 0.93 -35.74 -13.65
N GLU A 152 1.29 -34.67 -14.36
CA GLU A 152 1.30 -34.66 -15.82
C GLU A 152 2.31 -35.68 -16.37
N GLU A 153 3.48 -35.78 -15.72
CA GLU A 153 4.54 -36.74 -16.03
C GLU A 153 4.20 -38.18 -15.57
N GLY A 154 3.02 -38.42 -14.96
CA GLY A 154 2.56 -39.75 -14.53
C GLY A 154 3.07 -40.21 -13.16
N GLY A 155 3.74 -39.34 -12.40
CA GLY A 155 4.25 -39.64 -11.06
C GLY A 155 3.19 -39.55 -9.97
N GLN A 156 3.39 -40.29 -8.87
CA GLN A 156 2.53 -40.21 -7.69
C GLN A 156 2.94 -39.04 -6.78
N PRO A 157 2.05 -38.06 -6.52
CA PRO A 157 2.34 -36.94 -5.63
C PRO A 157 2.31 -37.38 -4.16
N LYS A 158 3.12 -36.75 -3.30
CA LYS A 158 3.14 -36.98 -1.82
C LYS A 158 1.85 -36.60 -1.07
N ARG A 159 0.81 -36.12 -1.76
CA ARG A 159 -0.46 -35.69 -1.13
C ARG A 159 -1.40 -36.87 -0.94
N GLU A 160 -1.85 -37.09 0.30
CA GLU A 160 -2.87 -38.10 0.63
C GLU A 160 -4.21 -37.89 -0.10
N ARG A 161 -4.58 -36.63 -0.39
CA ARG A 161 -5.82 -36.30 -1.12
C ARG A 161 -5.52 -35.95 -2.58
N PRO A 162 -6.08 -36.70 -3.56
CA PRO A 162 -5.97 -36.36 -4.98
C PRO A 162 -6.62 -34.98 -5.26
N GLN A 163 -6.01 -34.18 -6.14
CA GLN A 163 -6.72 -33.00 -6.66
C GLN A 163 -7.62 -33.46 -7.82
N ARG A 164 -8.81 -32.86 -7.91
CA ARG A 164 -9.82 -33.20 -8.93
C ARG A 164 -9.58 -32.53 -10.29
N LEU A 165 -8.77 -31.48 -10.33
CA LEU A 165 -8.49 -30.73 -11.56
C LEU A 165 -7.49 -31.50 -12.43
N ASP A 166 -7.69 -31.42 -13.75
CA ASP A 166 -6.73 -31.90 -14.75
C ASP A 166 -5.34 -31.27 -14.50
N PRO A 167 -4.25 -32.05 -14.47
CA PRO A 167 -2.91 -31.54 -14.22
C PRO A 167 -2.50 -30.43 -15.20
N LYS A 168 -2.85 -30.51 -16.48
CA LYS A 168 -2.51 -29.49 -17.48
C LYS A 168 -3.16 -28.14 -17.16
N LYS A 169 -4.46 -28.19 -16.84
CA LYS A 169 -5.22 -27.02 -16.44
C LYS A 169 -4.69 -26.43 -15.12
N ALA A 170 -4.35 -27.29 -14.16
CA ALA A 170 -3.77 -26.87 -12.90
C ALA A 170 -2.42 -26.15 -13.08
N ILE A 171 -1.56 -26.63 -13.99
CA ILE A 171 -0.31 -25.98 -14.34
C ILE A 171 -0.58 -24.59 -14.93
N GLU A 172 -1.47 -24.50 -15.92
CA GLU A 172 -1.83 -23.23 -16.55
C GLU A 172 -2.39 -22.21 -15.56
N ASP A 173 -3.30 -22.65 -14.68
CA ASP A 173 -3.88 -21.82 -13.62
C ASP A 173 -2.79 -21.32 -12.65
N THR A 174 -1.80 -22.15 -12.30
CA THR A 174 -0.70 -21.74 -11.42
C THR A 174 0.26 -20.73 -12.07
N ILE A 175 0.55 -20.88 -13.37
CA ILE A 175 1.39 -19.93 -14.12
C ILE A 175 0.68 -18.57 -14.19
N LYS A 176 -0.60 -18.56 -14.55
CA LYS A 176 -1.42 -17.33 -14.63
C LYS A 176 -1.57 -16.62 -13.29
N ALA A 177 -1.62 -17.37 -12.19
CA ALA A 177 -1.82 -16.80 -10.86
C ALA A 177 -0.57 -16.08 -10.30
N SER A 178 0.63 -16.37 -10.81
CA SER A 178 1.86 -15.83 -10.23
C SER A 178 2.99 -15.68 -11.23
N VAL A 179 3.44 -14.43 -11.40
CA VAL A 179 4.68 -14.03 -12.08
C VAL A 179 5.88 -14.90 -11.68
N ILE A 180 5.97 -15.22 -10.39
CA ILE A 180 7.09 -16.00 -9.86
C ILE A 180 7.04 -17.42 -10.42
N ILE A 181 5.86 -17.99 -10.62
CA ILE A 181 5.69 -19.33 -11.20
C ILE A 181 5.99 -19.30 -12.69
N GLU A 182 5.54 -18.29 -13.42
CA GLU A 182 5.90 -18.15 -14.83
C GLU A 182 7.42 -18.11 -15.00
N HIS A 183 8.10 -17.27 -14.21
CA HIS A 183 9.56 -17.21 -14.25
C HIS A 183 10.21 -18.52 -13.80
N TYR A 184 9.71 -19.14 -12.72
CA TYR A 184 10.22 -20.40 -12.21
C TYR A 184 10.08 -21.54 -13.23
N SER A 185 8.99 -21.57 -14.01
CA SER A 185 8.78 -22.57 -15.06
C SER A 185 9.84 -22.51 -16.16
N GLN A 186 10.40 -21.32 -16.43
CA GLN A 186 11.41 -21.08 -17.46
C GLN A 186 12.84 -21.25 -16.94
N CYS A 187 13.09 -20.91 -15.68
CA CYS A 187 14.45 -20.89 -15.11
C CYS A 187 14.75 -22.06 -14.16
N SER A 188 13.76 -22.71 -13.54
CA SER A 188 13.90 -23.83 -12.59
C SER A 188 14.96 -23.62 -11.47
N ASN A 189 15.24 -22.37 -11.10
CA ASN A 189 16.31 -22.00 -10.17
C ASN A 189 15.78 -21.65 -8.78
N ASP A 190 16.65 -21.74 -7.79
CA ASP A 190 16.33 -21.38 -6.41
C ASP A 190 16.04 -19.88 -6.26
N LEU A 191 14.94 -19.60 -5.54
CA LEU A 191 14.46 -18.26 -5.25
C LEU A 191 14.93 -17.85 -3.86
N GLN A 192 15.58 -16.70 -3.75
CA GLN A 192 16.14 -16.20 -2.50
C GLN A 192 15.47 -14.87 -2.10
N PRO A 193 14.80 -14.80 -0.92
CA PRO A 193 14.13 -13.59 -0.47
C PRO A 193 15.09 -12.63 0.25
N TYR A 194 14.99 -11.34 -0.06
CA TYR A 194 15.77 -10.26 0.55
C TYR A 194 14.87 -9.08 0.91
N ILE A 195 15.14 -8.42 2.05
CA ILE A 195 14.46 -7.17 2.43
C ILE A 195 15.22 -6.01 1.79
N LEU A 196 14.53 -5.19 0.99
CA LEU A 196 15.10 -3.97 0.42
C LEU A 196 14.96 -2.80 1.40
N CYS A 197 13.75 -2.57 1.89
CA CYS A 197 13.49 -1.52 2.88
C CYS A 197 12.27 -1.85 3.75
N ARG A 198 12.22 -1.27 4.95
CA ARG A 198 11.06 -1.32 5.84
C ARG A 198 10.30 -0.01 5.76
N GLU A 199 8.99 -0.08 5.61
CA GLU A 199 8.09 1.07 5.56
C GLU A 199 6.73 0.67 6.11
N SER A 200 6.35 1.21 7.27
CA SER A 200 5.08 0.86 7.91
C SER A 200 3.89 1.52 7.21
N LEU A 201 4.07 2.71 6.63
CA LEU A 201 3.02 3.44 5.94
C LEU A 201 2.73 2.84 4.57
N PHE A 202 1.51 2.35 4.37
CA PHE A 202 1.11 1.68 3.12
C PHE A 202 1.33 2.55 1.87
N SER A 203 0.94 3.82 1.91
CA SER A 203 1.10 4.76 0.78
C SER A 203 2.56 4.95 0.39
N LEU A 204 3.45 5.18 1.38
CA LEU A 204 4.88 5.31 1.14
C LEU A 204 5.50 4.00 0.68
N ARG A 205 5.01 2.87 1.18
CA ARG A 205 5.48 1.54 0.78
C ARG A 205 5.17 1.26 -0.68
N LYS A 206 3.99 1.64 -1.18
CA LYS A 206 3.64 1.57 -2.62
C LYS A 206 4.54 2.45 -3.49
N ILE A 207 4.88 3.65 -3.02
CA ILE A 207 5.82 4.52 -3.72
C ILE A 207 7.19 3.86 -3.77
N LYS A 208 7.74 3.43 -2.62
CA LYS A 208 9.05 2.77 -2.54
C LYS A 208 9.13 1.52 -3.42
N GLU A 209 8.10 0.68 -3.40
CA GLU A 209 7.96 -0.48 -4.30
C GLU A 209 8.10 -0.05 -5.76
N ALA A 210 7.35 0.97 -6.21
CA ALA A 210 7.43 1.47 -7.58
C ALA A 210 8.84 1.98 -7.94
N LEU A 211 9.53 2.66 -7.01
CA LEU A 211 10.90 3.13 -7.24
C LEU A 211 11.88 1.96 -7.44
N PHE A 212 11.76 0.92 -6.61
CA PHE A 212 12.59 -0.28 -6.74
C PHE A 212 12.28 -1.06 -8.03
N ILE A 213 11.01 -1.11 -8.44
CA ILE A 213 10.57 -1.70 -9.72
C ILE A 213 11.14 -0.94 -10.94
N LYS A 214 11.29 0.39 -10.87
CA LYS A 214 11.83 1.22 -11.97
C LYS A 214 13.36 1.12 -12.11
N THR A 215 14.06 0.81 -11.02
CA THR A 215 15.54 0.83 -10.97
C THR A 215 16.20 -0.51 -11.21
N ASN A 216 15.55 -1.61 -10.86
CA ASN A 216 16.15 -2.94 -10.91
C ASN A 216 15.75 -3.72 -12.17
N ARG A 217 16.62 -4.63 -12.62
CA ARG A 217 16.25 -5.64 -13.62
C ARG A 217 15.27 -6.62 -12.99
N ARG A 218 14.04 -6.63 -13.51
CA ARG A 218 12.91 -7.30 -12.88
C ARG A 218 12.00 -8.02 -13.86
N PHE A 219 11.29 -9.02 -13.35
CA PHE A 219 10.30 -9.79 -14.10
C PHE A 219 8.86 -9.55 -13.62
N ASN A 220 8.61 -8.50 -12.82
CA ASN A 220 7.25 -8.03 -12.54
C ASN A 220 6.50 -7.65 -13.83
N TYR A 221 5.23 -8.03 -13.95
CA TYR A 221 4.34 -7.48 -14.99
C TYR A 221 3.98 -6.02 -14.73
N ASP A 222 3.77 -5.66 -13.47
CA ASP A 222 3.37 -4.31 -13.10
C ASP A 222 4.56 -3.34 -13.12
N LYS A 223 4.25 -2.05 -13.32
CA LYS A 223 5.23 -0.96 -13.21
C LYS A 223 5.21 -0.29 -11.82
N GLY A 224 4.44 -0.84 -10.88
CA GLY A 224 4.20 -0.24 -9.57
C GLY A 224 3.24 0.94 -9.63
N ALA A 225 3.16 1.70 -8.53
CA ALA A 225 2.41 2.96 -8.46
C ALA A 225 3.00 4.01 -9.41
N GLU A 226 2.15 4.90 -9.92
CA GLU A 226 2.60 6.04 -10.71
C GLU A 226 3.41 6.98 -9.82
N VAL A 227 4.66 7.24 -10.22
CA VAL A 227 5.54 8.19 -9.53
C VAL A 227 6.02 9.21 -10.53
N SER A 228 5.85 10.49 -10.18
CA SER A 228 6.27 11.62 -11.01
C SER A 228 7.73 11.48 -11.45
N ASP A 229 8.02 11.82 -12.70
CA ASP A 229 9.35 11.70 -13.27
C ASP A 229 10.41 12.57 -12.59
N VAL A 230 9.99 13.59 -11.81
CA VAL A 230 10.86 14.39 -10.94
C VAL A 230 11.66 13.52 -9.97
N TRP A 231 11.10 12.38 -9.55
CA TRP A 231 11.81 11.45 -8.66
C TRP A 231 12.90 10.65 -9.37
N SER A 232 12.87 10.52 -10.70
CA SER A 232 13.80 9.68 -11.47
C SER A 232 15.25 10.15 -11.35
N THR A 233 15.48 11.47 -11.31
CA THR A 233 16.81 12.08 -11.13
C THR A 233 17.33 11.94 -9.70
N VAL A 234 16.44 12.02 -8.70
CA VAL A 234 16.80 11.78 -7.29
C VAL A 234 17.18 10.33 -7.08
N ILE A 235 16.41 9.41 -7.67
CA ILE A 235 16.59 7.97 -7.56
C ILE A 235 17.93 7.49 -8.17
N THR A 236 18.27 7.98 -9.36
CA THR A 236 19.54 7.64 -10.02
C THR A 236 20.76 8.08 -9.22
N LYS A 237 20.65 9.15 -8.42
CA LYS A 237 21.73 9.62 -7.53
C LYS A 237 21.73 8.95 -6.15
N ALA A 238 20.58 8.60 -5.59
CA ALA A 238 20.45 8.15 -4.19
C ALA A 238 20.35 6.62 -3.99
N ALA A 239 20.35 5.83 -5.07
CA ALA A 239 20.27 4.36 -5.05
C ALA A 239 19.08 3.80 -4.24
N CYS A 240 17.97 4.56 -4.13
CA CYS A 240 16.71 4.22 -3.43
C CYS A 240 16.79 3.91 -1.92
N CYS A 241 17.93 3.51 -1.37
CA CYS A 241 18.03 3.00 0.01
C CYS A 241 17.91 4.10 1.09
N ASN A 242 18.19 5.36 0.76
CA ASN A 242 18.20 6.49 1.71
C ASN A 242 17.04 7.50 1.50
N LEU A 243 16.02 7.14 0.73
CA LEU A 243 14.86 8.00 0.52
C LEU A 243 13.93 7.97 1.74
N HIS A 244 14.19 8.89 2.68
CA HIS A 244 13.23 9.30 3.70
C HIS A 244 12.19 10.23 3.05
N ILE A 245 11.19 9.64 2.39
CA ILE A 245 9.99 10.32 1.89
C ILE A 245 9.00 10.51 3.05
#